data_AF-A0A6N7LZ16-F1
#
_entry.id   AF-A0A6N7LZ16-F1
#
_cell.length_a   1.000
_cell.length_b   1.000
_cell.length_c   1.000
_cell.angle_alpha   90.00
_cell.angle_beta   90.00
_cell.angle_gamma   90.00
#
_symmetry.space_group_name_H-M   'P 1'
#
loop_
_entity.id
_entity.type
_entity.pdbx_description
1 polymer ?
#
loop_
_entity_poly.entity_id
_entity_poly.type
_entity_poly.pdbx_seq_one_letter_code
_entity_poly.pdbx_strand_id
1 'polypeptide(L)' 'MPDREIHSERFRTDRGKTFFFDVKENENGKFVKITESISLGGERYKRNFITVSEESLGEFITLAQKVVEVIKSHRENK' A
#
# COMPACT_ATOMS: atom_id res chain seq x y z
N MET A 1 -21.06 7.63 6.80
CA MET A 1 -20.17 8.75 7.23
C MET A 1 -18.86 8.71 6.43
N PRO A 2 -18.03 9.78 6.35
CA PRO A 2 -16.70 9.66 5.73
C PRO A 2 -15.83 8.70 6.54
N ASP A 3 -14.98 7.93 5.87
CA ASP A 3 -14.05 7.00 6.51
C ASP A 3 -13.17 7.75 7.52
N ARG A 4 -13.12 7.27 8.77
CA ARG A 4 -12.27 7.83 9.83
C ARG A 4 -10.86 7.31 9.66
N GLU A 5 -9.88 8.20 9.61
CA GLU A 5 -8.46 7.80 9.64
C GLU A 5 -8.01 7.52 11.08
N ILE A 6 -7.40 6.35 11.29
CA ILE A 6 -6.85 5.92 12.57
C ILE A 6 -5.33 6.14 12.58
N HIS A 7 -4.66 5.78 11.49
CA HIS A 7 -3.22 5.82 11.37
C HIS A 7 -2.80 5.94 9.91
N SER A 8 -1.65 6.55 9.64
CA SER A 8 -1.09 6.67 8.29
C SER A 8 0.42 6.53 8.38
N GLU A 9 0.96 5.64 7.54
CA GLU A 9 2.39 5.47 7.34
C GLU A 9 2.73 5.61 5.87
N ARG A 10 3.96 6.03 5.58
CA ARG A 10 4.40 6.20 4.19
C ARG A 10 5.89 5.98 4.01
N PHE A 11 6.25 5.58 2.81
CA PHE A 11 7.64 5.63 2.36
C PHE A 11 7.74 6.25 0.97
N ARG A 12 8.86 6.94 0.73
CA ARG A 12 9.20 7.51 -0.56
C ARG A 12 10.31 6.68 -1.19
N THR A 13 10.17 6.42 -2.48
CA THR A 13 11.19 5.75 -3.28
C THR A 13 12.13 6.79 -3.91
N ASP A 14 13.35 6.38 -4.21
CA ASP A 14 14.32 7.22 -4.94
C ASP A 14 13.83 7.63 -6.34
N ARG A 15 12.91 6.84 -6.92
CA ARG A 15 12.27 7.11 -8.21
C ARG A 15 11.07 8.08 -8.11
N GLY A 16 10.91 8.77 -6.99
CA GLY A 16 9.90 9.81 -6.81
C GLY A 16 8.46 9.34 -6.58
N LYS A 17 8.23 8.02 -6.44
CA LYS A 17 6.94 7.48 -5.99
C LYS A 17 6.85 7.52 -4.48
N THR A 18 5.66 7.82 -3.95
CA THR A 18 5.35 7.73 -2.51
C THR A 18 4.24 6.71 -2.31
N PHE A 19 4.42 5.76 -1.40
CA PHE A 19 3.39 4.81 -1.01
C PHE A 19 2.85 5.19 0.36
N PHE A 20 1.52 5.17 0.51
CA PHE A 20 0.81 5.43 1.75
C PHE A 20 0.07 4.17 2.19
N PHE A 21 0.05 3.90 3.49
CA PHE A 21 -0.65 2.79 4.14
C PHE A 21 -1.52 3.40 5.23
N ASP A 22 -2.76 3.71 4.88
CA ASP A 22 -3.68 4.41 5.78
C ASP A 22 -4.64 3.39 6.41
N VAL A 23 -4.59 3.24 7.74
CA VAL A 23 -5.59 2.48 8.49
C VAL A 23 -6.81 3.38 8.68
N LYS A 24 -7.95 2.94 8.15
CA LYS A 24 -9.23 3.66 8.20
C LYS A 24 -10.32 2.77 8.77
N GLU A 25 -11.39 3.38 9.25
CA GLU A 25 -12.56 2.72 9.83
C GLU A 25 -13.84 3.31 9.24
N ASN A 26 -14.76 2.43 8.84
CA ASN A 26 -16.10 2.79 8.41
C ASN A 26 -17.13 1.86 9.07
N GLU A 27 -18.39 1.96 8.64
CA GLU A 27 -19.51 1.18 9.22
C GLU A 27 -19.32 -0.34 9.08
N ASN A 28 -18.46 -0.79 8.16
CA ASN A 28 -18.15 -2.21 7.93
C ASN A 28 -16.88 -2.68 8.67
N GLY A 29 -16.26 -1.83 9.49
CA GLY A 29 -15.05 -2.14 10.25
C GLY A 29 -13.79 -1.43 9.72
N LYS A 30 -12.62 -1.99 10.06
CA LYS A 30 -11.32 -1.41 9.71
C LYS A 30 -10.77 -1.98 8.42
N PHE A 31 -10.02 -1.15 7.71
CA PHE A 31 -9.32 -1.55 6.50
C PHE A 31 -8.07 -0.70 6.30
N VAL A 32 -7.15 -1.19 5.48
CA VAL A 32 -5.97 -0.45 5.04
C VAL A 32 -6.18 0.03 3.61
N LYS A 33 -6.06 1.33 3.38
CA LYS A 33 -5.97 1.92 2.04
C LYS A 33 -4.50 2.06 1.67
N ILE A 34 -4.07 1.30 0.66
CA ILE A 34 -2.70 1.35 0.14
C ILE A 34 -2.70 2.20 -1.12
N THR A 35 -2.03 3.34 -1.09
CA THR A 35 -2.01 4.30 -2.20
C THR A 35 -0.62 4.43 -2.80
N GLU A 36 -0.48 4.20 -4.10
CA GLU A 36 0.66 4.65 -4.89
C GLU A 36 0.41 6.09 -5.36
N SER A 37 1.31 7.02 -5.01
CA SER A 37 1.28 8.40 -5.47
C SER A 37 2.53 8.74 -6.29
N ILE A 38 2.30 9.19 -7.52
CA ILE A 38 3.35 9.56 -8.48
C ILE A 38 3.22 11.05 -8.78
N SER A 39 4.30 11.82 -8.56
CA SER A 39 4.33 13.24 -8.93
C SER A 39 4.31 13.39 -10.45
N LEU A 40 3.45 14.28 -10.96
CA LEU A 40 3.38 14.65 -12.38
C LEU A 40 4.00 16.05 -12.63
N GLY A 41 4.78 16.56 -11.67
CA GLY A 41 5.32 17.91 -11.66
C GLY A 41 4.36 18.95 -11.05
N GLY A 42 4.92 19.94 -10.37
CA GLY A 42 4.16 20.91 -9.57
C GLY A 42 3.39 20.24 -8.43
N GLU A 43 2.17 20.71 -8.17
CA GLU A 43 1.27 20.16 -7.13
C GLU A 43 0.39 18.99 -7.62
N ARG A 44 0.66 18.47 -8.83
CA ARG A 44 -0.17 17.41 -9.44
C ARG A 44 0.38 16.02 -9.12
N TYR A 45 -0.52 15.12 -8.74
CA TYR A 45 -0.19 13.73 -8.42
C TYR A 45 -1.17 12.78 -9.10
N LYS A 46 -0.66 11.73 -9.73
CA LYS A 46 -1.45 10.54 -10.08
C LYS A 46 -1.50 9.64 -8.85
N ARG A 47 -2.69 9.21 -8.45
CA ARG A 47 -2.90 8.29 -7.32
C ARG A 47 -3.67 7.06 -7.77
N ASN A 48 -3.10 5.89 -7.50
CA ASN A 48 -3.79 4.61 -7.61
C ASN A 48 -3.88 4.02 -6.21
N PHE A 49 -4.99 3.38 -5.86
CA PHE A 49 -5.09 2.74 -4.56
C PHE A 49 -5.89 1.44 -4.61
N ILE A 50 -5.64 0.61 -3.61
CA ILE A 50 -6.47 -0.54 -3.26
C ILE A 50 -6.87 -0.41 -1.79
N THR A 51 -7.91 -1.14 -1.41
CA THR A 51 -8.31 -1.31 -0.02
C THR A 51 -8.24 -2.78 0.34
N VAL A 52 -7.65 -3.08 1.50
CA VAL A 52 -7.59 -4.45 2.05
C VAL A 52 -8.26 -4.41 3.41
N SER A 53 -9.30 -5.21 3.60
CA SER A 53 -10.01 -5.28 4.88
C SER A 53 -9.14 -5.92 5.96
N GLU A 54 -9.42 -5.61 7.23
CA GLU A 54 -8.67 -6.12 8.39
C GLU A 54 -8.58 -7.65 8.38
N GLU A 55 -9.68 -8.34 8.03
CA GLU A 55 -9.74 -9.80 7.98
C GLU A 55 -8.87 -10.43 6.87
N SER A 56 -8.67 -9.72 5.76
CA SER A 56 -7.88 -10.21 4.61
C SER A 56 -6.40 -9.80 4.67
N LEU A 57 -6.04 -8.87 5.56
CA LEU A 57 -4.72 -8.26 5.60
C LEU A 57 -3.60 -9.26 5.92
N GLY A 58 -3.86 -10.23 6.80
CA GLY A 58 -2.89 -11.26 7.16
C GLY A 58 -2.50 -12.15 5.97
N GLU A 59 -3.49 -12.59 5.18
CA GLU A 59 -3.25 -13.38 3.97
C GLU A 59 -2.55 -12.55 2.89
N PHE A 60 -2.98 -11.29 2.72
CA PHE A 60 -2.34 -10.35 1.80
C PHE A 60 -0.83 -10.19 2.09
N ILE A 61 -0.46 -9.98 3.36
CA ILE A 61 0.95 -9.85 3.77
C ILE A 61 1.71 -11.14 3.53
N THR A 62 1.11 -12.29 3.88
CA THR A 62 1.72 -13.61 3.68
C THR A 62 2.04 -13.86 2.20
N LEU A 63 1.10 -13.53 1.30
CA LEU A 63 1.32 -13.68 -0.13
C LEU A 63 2.37 -12.69 -0.66
N ALA A 64 2.35 -11.44 -0.18
CA ALA A 64 3.36 -10.44 -0.54
C ALA A 64 4.79 -10.89 -0.15
N GLN A 65 4.96 -11.48 1.04
CA GLN A 65 6.24 -12.05 1.48
C GLN A 65 6.71 -13.19 0.56
N LYS A 66 5.82 -14.12 0.21
CA LYS A 66 6.15 -15.19 -0.75
C LYS A 66 6.58 -14.64 -2.11
N VAL A 67 5.93 -13.59 -2.61
CA VAL A 67 6.33 -12.94 -3.87
C VAL A 67 7.73 -12.32 -3.77
N VAL A 68 8.09 -11.74 -2.62
CA VAL A 68 9.45 -11.22 -2.38
C VAL A 68 10.49 -12.33 -2.46
N GLU A 69 10.22 -13.51 -1.90
CA GLU A 69 11.12 -14.67 -1.98
C GLU A 69 11.34 -15.13 -3.42
N VAL A 70 10.28 -15.17 -4.22
CA VAL A 70 10.35 -15.50 -5.66
C VAL A 70 11.21 -14.47 -6.42
N ILE A 71 11.08 -13.19 -6.10
CA ILE A 71 11.89 -12.13 -6.75
C ILE A 71 13.37 -12.28 -6.39
N LYS A 72 13.69 -12.63 -5.14
CA LYS A 72 15.07 -12.84 -4.69
C LYS A 72 15.70 -14.04 -5.39
N SER A 73 15.01 -15.18 -5.43
CA SER A 73 15.53 -16.39 -6.08
C SER A 73 15.77 -16.19 -7.59
N HIS A 74 14.96 -15.39 -8.28
CA HIS A 74 15.20 -15.05 -9.69
C HIS A 74 16.43 -14.16 -9.91
N ARG A 75 16.85 -13.36 -8.92
CA ARG A 75 18.05 -12.51 -9.02
C ARG A 75 19.34 -13.28 -8.77
N GLU A 76 19.31 -14.34 -7.98
CA GLU A 76 20.48 -15.18 -7.67
C GLU A 76 20.81 -16.17 -8.80
N ASN A 77 19.84 -16.52 -9.63
CA ASN A 77 20.01 -17.42 -10.78
C ASN A 77 20.43 -16.70 -12.08
N LYS A 78 20.88 -15.45 -12.00
CA LYS A 78 21.30 -14.63 -13.13
C LYS A 78 22.65 -13.98 -12.85
#